data_AF-A0A0L1IGY7-F1
#
_entry.id   AF-A0A0L1IGY7-F1
#
_cell.length_a   1.000
_cell.length_b   1.000
_cell.length_c   1.000
_cell.angle_alpha   90.00
_cell.angle_beta   90.00
_cell.angle_gamma   90.00
#
_symmetry.space_group_name_H-M   'P 1'
#
loop_
_entity.id
_entity.type
_entity.pdbx_description
1 polymer ?
#
loop_
_entity_poly.entity_id
_entity_poly.type
_entity_poly.pdbx_seq_one_letter_code
_entity_poly.pdbx_strand_id
1 'polypeptide(L)'
;MNKIAKKDSCSDLQYDKKEKKRTNYLQSLKVIQELMQNGVVSKENKDDKSNNEELVSFEENYTEKEINDILSKLNEFVSLKDMFIIFNQVKRIERKKFLCMEQYINEYIEKLIKSNNVPTYIKRKCMAKVNFHMTNDYLDLEERILQNFYTMLYRGSMSKSKFIQLINEQRDNWLNQRRQLNIMWKDIMERRMKWYAFRLKKDKTIFEWITFLTMD
;
A
#
# COMPACT_ATOMS: atom_id res chain seq x y z
N MET A 1 2.73 15.40 45.49
CA MET A 1 2.03 14.19 45.02
C MET A 1 2.44 13.93 43.58
N ASN A 2 3.32 12.94 43.36
CA ASN A 2 3.82 12.58 42.02
C ASN A 2 2.72 11.87 41.23
N LYS A 3 2.36 12.42 40.07
CA LYS A 3 1.50 11.73 39.10
C LYS A 3 2.33 10.67 38.38
N ILE A 4 2.15 9.41 38.79
CA ILE A 4 2.60 8.26 37.99
C ILE A 4 1.71 8.22 36.75
N ALA A 5 2.24 8.67 35.61
CA ALA A 5 1.64 8.44 34.32
C ALA A 5 1.71 6.92 34.04
N LYS A 6 0.55 6.27 33.97
CA LYS A 6 0.47 4.91 33.41
C LYS A 6 0.86 5.00 31.95
N LYS A 7 2.06 4.54 31.60
CA LYS A 7 2.45 4.28 30.20
C LYS A 7 1.64 3.08 29.72
N ASP A 8 0.89 3.26 28.65
CA ASP A 8 0.06 2.22 28.05
C ASP A 8 0.95 1.13 27.42
N SER A 9 1.08 0.00 28.11
CA SER A 9 1.86 -1.19 27.72
C SER A 9 1.54 -1.77 26.33
N CYS A 10 0.50 -1.29 25.64
CA CYS A 10 0.07 -1.78 24.33
C CYS A 10 0.76 -1.05 23.16
N SER A 11 1.18 0.21 23.34
CA SER A 11 1.86 0.98 22.28
C SER A 11 3.28 0.48 22.03
N ASP A 12 4.00 0.15 23.11
CA ASP A 12 5.42 -0.20 23.06
C ASP A 12 5.61 -1.60 22.44
N LEU A 13 4.70 -2.54 22.73
CA LEU A 13 4.66 -3.87 22.10
C LEU A 13 4.32 -3.83 20.59
N GLN A 14 3.51 -2.86 20.15
CA GLN A 14 3.23 -2.66 18.72
C GLN A 14 4.43 -2.01 18.00
N TYR A 15 5.15 -1.12 18.68
CA TYR A 15 6.36 -0.48 18.16
C TYR A 15 7.50 -1.49 17.97
N ASP A 16 7.79 -2.31 18.98
CA ASP A 16 8.83 -3.35 18.92
C ASP A 16 8.57 -4.40 17.82
N LYS A 17 7.31 -4.81 17.63
CA LYS A 17 6.94 -5.72 16.53
C LYS A 17 7.14 -5.07 15.15
N LYS A 18 6.91 -3.77 15.02
CA LYS A 18 7.12 -3.02 13.77
C LYS A 18 8.60 -2.82 13.47
N GLU A 19 9.44 -2.51 14.47
CA GLU A 19 10.89 -2.40 14.26
C GLU A 19 11.52 -3.71 13.82
N LYS A 20 11.15 -4.83 14.46
CA LYS A 20 11.69 -6.16 14.16
C LYS A 20 11.32 -6.63 12.75
N LYS A 21 10.10 -6.32 12.30
CA LYS A 21 9.68 -6.56 10.90
C LYS A 21 10.47 -5.71 9.90
N ARG A 22 10.66 -4.42 10.21
CA ARG A 22 11.42 -3.49 9.37
C ARG A 22 12.88 -3.92 9.19
N THR A 23 13.52 -4.44 10.26
CA THR A 23 14.88 -4.97 10.18
C THR A 23 14.97 -6.22 9.31
N ASN A 24 14.01 -7.14 9.43
CA ASN A 24 13.94 -8.33 8.57
C ASN A 24 13.74 -7.96 7.09
N TYR A 25 12.91 -6.97 6.79
CA TYR A 25 12.72 -6.48 5.41
C TYR A 25 13.99 -5.87 4.84
N LEU A 26 14.67 -4.99 5.58
CA LEU A 26 15.96 -4.41 5.19
C LEU A 26 17.03 -5.48 4.95
N GLN A 27 17.03 -6.55 5.76
CA GLN A 27 17.94 -7.68 5.58
C GLN A 27 17.62 -8.45 4.30
N SER A 28 16.34 -8.73 4.02
CA SER A 28 15.93 -9.39 2.77
C SER A 28 16.27 -8.58 1.52
N LEU A 29 16.13 -7.24 1.57
CA LEU A 29 16.53 -6.35 0.48
C LEU A 29 18.03 -6.41 0.21
N LYS A 30 18.87 -6.42 1.26
CA LYS A 30 20.33 -6.53 1.11
C LYS A 30 20.75 -7.83 0.44
N VAL A 31 20.20 -8.96 0.90
CA VAL A 31 20.49 -10.29 0.32
C VAL A 31 20.13 -10.33 -1.17
N ILE A 32 19.00 -9.72 -1.54
CA ILE A 32 18.57 -9.67 -2.94
C ILE A 32 19.47 -8.75 -3.78
N GLN A 33 19.91 -7.63 -3.22
CA GLN A 33 20.84 -6.72 -3.88
C GLN A 33 22.20 -7.39 -4.15
N GLU A 34 22.66 -8.23 -3.22
CA GLU A 34 23.85 -9.08 -3.38
C GLU A 34 23.63 -10.18 -4.43
N LEU A 35 22.46 -10.84 -4.45
CA LEU A 35 22.12 -11.85 -5.47
C LEU A 35 22.05 -11.24 -6.88
N MET A 36 21.54 -10.02 -7.02
CA MET A 36 21.53 -9.29 -8.29
C MET A 36 22.93 -8.90 -8.77
N GLN A 37 23.88 -8.64 -7.86
CA GLN A 37 25.27 -8.34 -8.20
C GLN A 37 26.08 -9.60 -8.55
N ASN A 38 25.80 -10.72 -7.86
CA ASN A 38 26.52 -11.98 -8.05
C ASN A 38 26.00 -12.78 -9.26
N GLY A 39 24.76 -12.57 -9.70
CA GLY A 39 24.18 -13.20 -10.89
C GLY A 39 24.75 -12.70 -12.23
N VAL A 40 25.63 -11.68 -12.22
CA VAL A 40 26.28 -11.11 -13.41
C VAL A 40 27.58 -11.85 -13.78
N VAL A 41 28.07 -12.76 -12.93
CA VAL A 41 29.32 -13.50 -13.21
C VAL A 41 29.03 -14.96 -13.49
N SER A 42 28.71 -15.28 -14.74
CA SER A 42 28.86 -16.62 -15.32
C SER A 42 29.60 -16.50 -16.64
N LYS A 43 30.74 -17.18 -16.72
CA LYS A 43 31.81 -17.12 -17.73
C LYS A 43 31.29 -17.35 -19.17
N GLU A 44 31.60 -16.42 -20.08
CA GLU A 44 31.87 -16.72 -21.49
C GLU A 44 33.06 -15.90 -22.00
N ASN A 45 33.82 -16.52 -22.89
CA ASN A 45 35.14 -16.12 -23.36
C ASN A 45 35.08 -14.92 -24.32
N LYS A 46 36.22 -14.20 -24.41
CA LYS A 46 36.48 -13.16 -25.40
C LYS A 46 36.27 -13.68 -26.83
N ASP A 47 35.33 -13.12 -27.56
CA ASP A 47 35.56 -12.26 -28.72
C ASP A 47 34.23 -11.86 -29.38
N ASP A 48 34.30 -10.72 -30.07
CA ASP A 48 33.36 -10.15 -31.03
C ASP A 48 32.27 -9.13 -30.61
N LYS A 49 32.27 -8.10 -31.46
CA LYS A 49 31.49 -6.86 -31.48
C LYS A 49 29.98 -7.06 -31.44
N SER A 50 29.33 -5.97 -31.00
CA SER A 50 27.94 -5.60 -31.27
C SER A 50 26.91 -6.20 -30.32
N ASN A 51 26.42 -5.38 -29.38
CA ASN A 51 25.10 -4.77 -29.51
C ASN A 51 24.89 -3.77 -28.36
N ASN A 52 24.33 -2.61 -28.70
CA ASN A 52 23.84 -1.64 -27.73
C ASN A 52 22.74 -2.31 -26.88
N GLU A 53 23.09 -2.84 -25.71
CA GLU A 53 22.10 -3.17 -24.69
C GLU A 53 21.61 -1.86 -24.08
N GLU A 54 20.46 -1.43 -24.59
CA GLU A 54 19.62 -0.39 -24.00
C GLU A 54 19.35 -0.76 -22.54
N LEU A 55 20.08 -0.09 -21.64
CA LEU A 55 19.82 -0.09 -20.22
C LEU A 55 18.42 0.48 -20.01
N VAL A 56 17.41 -0.40 -20.00
CA VAL A 56 16.03 -0.07 -19.61
C VAL A 56 16.10 0.64 -18.27
N SER A 57 15.89 1.96 -18.31
CA SER A 57 16.05 2.80 -17.13
C SER A 57 14.99 2.41 -16.11
N PHE A 58 15.40 2.21 -14.86
CA PHE A 58 14.51 1.84 -13.75
C PHE A 58 13.43 2.90 -13.44
N GLU A 59 13.43 4.01 -14.18
CA GLU A 59 12.64 5.21 -13.95
C GLU A 59 11.46 5.39 -14.91
N GLU A 60 11.38 4.63 -16.01
CA GLU A 60 10.26 4.73 -16.96
C GLU A 60 8.91 4.54 -16.26
N ASN A 61 8.00 5.49 -16.48
CA ASN A 61 6.66 5.51 -15.92
C ASN A 61 5.70 4.82 -16.90
N TYR A 62 5.64 3.49 -16.87
CA TYR A 62 4.69 2.78 -17.71
C TYR A 62 3.25 2.99 -17.23
N THR A 63 2.34 3.07 -18.20
CA THR A 63 0.89 3.02 -18.05
C THR A 63 0.41 1.55 -17.97
N GLU A 64 -0.82 1.35 -17.51
CA GLU A 64 -1.43 0.01 -17.44
C GLU A 64 -1.43 -0.69 -18.81
N LYS A 65 -1.68 0.09 -19.87
CA LYS A 65 -1.69 -0.40 -21.25
C LYS A 65 -0.29 -0.85 -21.68
N GLU A 66 0.73 -0.04 -21.42
CA GLU A 66 2.12 -0.38 -21.77
C GLU A 66 2.60 -1.62 -21.02
N ILE A 67 2.23 -1.80 -19.74
CA ILE A 67 2.53 -3.05 -19.02
C ILE A 67 1.86 -4.25 -19.68
N ASN A 68 0.60 -4.12 -20.11
CA ASN A 68 -0.10 -5.21 -20.80
C ASN A 68 0.53 -5.52 -22.16
N ASP A 69 1.01 -4.50 -22.88
CA ASP A 69 1.75 -4.67 -24.12
C ASP A 69 3.08 -5.40 -23.87
N ILE A 70 3.82 -5.04 -22.82
CA ILE A 70 5.05 -5.73 -22.39
C ILE A 70 4.74 -7.20 -22.05
N LEU A 71 3.72 -7.47 -21.24
CA LEU A 71 3.31 -8.82 -20.87
C LEU A 71 2.95 -9.67 -22.10
N SER A 72 2.33 -9.07 -23.13
CA SER A 72 1.98 -9.77 -24.37
C SER A 72 3.21 -10.17 -25.20
N LYS A 73 4.29 -9.40 -25.12
CA LYS A 73 5.53 -9.58 -25.88
C LYS A 73 6.60 -10.43 -25.17
N LEU A 74 6.33 -10.87 -23.94
CA LEU A 74 7.24 -11.74 -23.20
C LEU A 74 7.51 -13.05 -23.96
N ASN A 75 8.74 -13.53 -23.83
CA ASN A 75 9.16 -14.87 -24.25
C ASN A 75 8.41 -15.96 -23.48
N GLU A 76 8.45 -17.20 -23.95
CA GLU A 76 7.79 -18.35 -23.29
C GLU A 76 8.25 -18.54 -21.85
N PHE A 77 9.53 -18.29 -21.58
CA PHE A 77 10.11 -18.22 -20.24
C PHE A 77 10.52 -16.79 -19.93
N VAL A 78 10.09 -16.30 -18.77
CA VAL A 78 10.37 -14.95 -18.30
C VAL A 78 11.61 -15.00 -17.43
N SER A 79 12.57 -14.12 -17.69
CA SER A 79 13.79 -14.00 -16.89
C SER A 79 13.49 -13.35 -15.53
N LEU A 80 14.30 -13.61 -14.48
CA LEU A 80 14.12 -12.91 -13.20
C LEU A 80 14.18 -11.39 -13.34
N LYS A 81 15.05 -10.89 -14.24
CA LYS A 81 15.21 -9.46 -14.51
C LYS A 81 13.89 -8.86 -15.00
N ASP A 82 13.26 -9.49 -15.99
CA ASP A 82 11.99 -9.02 -16.54
C ASP A 82 10.86 -9.11 -15.51
N MET A 83 10.80 -10.21 -14.73
CA MET A 83 9.84 -10.34 -13.65
C MET A 83 9.96 -9.19 -12.64
N PHE A 84 11.19 -8.88 -12.22
CA PHE A 84 11.49 -7.81 -11.27
C PHE A 84 11.11 -6.43 -11.80
N ILE A 85 11.45 -6.14 -13.06
CA ILE A 85 11.09 -4.87 -13.71
C ILE A 85 9.57 -4.73 -13.79
N ILE A 86 8.87 -5.72 -14.35
CA ILE A 86 7.42 -5.67 -14.56
C ILE A 86 6.69 -5.54 -13.23
N PHE A 87 7.07 -6.32 -12.22
CA PHE A 87 6.43 -6.24 -10.91
C PHE A 87 6.59 -4.87 -10.24
N ASN A 88 7.78 -4.26 -10.32
CA ASN A 88 7.99 -2.91 -9.77
C ASN A 88 7.13 -1.86 -10.47
N GLN A 89 6.91 -2.02 -11.78
CA GLN A 89 6.05 -1.11 -12.54
C GLN A 89 4.57 -1.29 -12.17
N VAL A 90 4.11 -2.53 -12.05
CA VAL A 90 2.76 -2.82 -11.51
C VAL A 90 2.60 -2.19 -10.13
N LYS A 91 3.55 -2.41 -9.21
CA LYS A 91 3.55 -1.83 -7.86
C LYS A 91 3.45 -0.30 -7.89
N ARG A 92 4.21 0.37 -8.76
CA ARG A 92 4.16 1.83 -8.95
C ARG A 92 2.76 2.31 -9.36
N ILE A 93 2.13 1.63 -10.32
CA ILE A 93 0.76 1.94 -10.74
C ILE A 93 -0.23 1.75 -9.58
N GLU A 94 -0.14 0.64 -8.85
CA GLU A 94 -1.02 0.37 -7.72
C GLU A 94 -0.84 1.40 -6.59
N ARG A 95 0.38 1.91 -6.38
CA ARG A 95 0.65 3.03 -5.46
C ARG A 95 -0.04 4.32 -5.90
N LYS A 96 0.01 4.66 -7.19
CA LYS A 96 -0.70 5.84 -7.75
C LYS A 96 -2.21 5.71 -7.51
N LYS A 97 -2.80 4.55 -7.78
CA LYS A 97 -4.23 4.27 -7.51
C LYS A 97 -4.57 4.42 -6.03
N PHE A 98 -3.69 4.01 -5.13
CA PHE A 98 -3.88 4.20 -3.69
C PHE A 98 -3.87 5.68 -3.27
N LEU A 99 -2.93 6.47 -3.76
CA LEU A 99 -2.87 7.91 -3.48
C LEU A 99 -4.11 8.65 -3.99
N CYS A 100 -4.63 8.28 -5.17
CA CYS A 100 -5.90 8.81 -5.66
C CYS A 100 -7.08 8.47 -4.74
N MET A 101 -7.11 7.25 -4.19
CA MET A 101 -8.14 6.86 -3.21
C MET A 101 -8.05 7.67 -1.91
N GLU A 102 -6.85 7.92 -1.37
CA GLU A 102 -6.66 8.81 -0.21
C GLU A 102 -7.16 10.23 -0.49
N GLN A 103 -6.92 10.76 -1.70
CA GLN A 103 -7.46 12.06 -2.12
C GLN A 103 -9.00 12.05 -2.12
N TYR A 104 -9.63 11.03 -2.69
CA TYR A 104 -11.09 10.91 -2.68
C TYR A 104 -11.69 10.82 -1.28
N ILE A 105 -11.01 10.16 -0.34
CA ILE A 105 -11.47 10.11 1.05
C ILE A 105 -11.34 11.48 1.72
N ASN A 106 -10.28 12.24 1.42
CA ASN A 106 -10.15 13.61 1.91
C ASN A 106 -11.27 14.52 1.38
N GLU A 107 -11.60 14.41 0.10
CA GLU A 107 -12.77 15.10 -0.48
C GLU A 107 -14.08 14.67 0.19
N TYR A 108 -14.22 13.38 0.48
CA TYR A 108 -15.38 12.84 1.17
C TYR A 108 -15.53 13.40 2.60
N ILE A 109 -14.43 13.44 3.36
CA ILE A 109 -14.38 14.07 4.68
C ILE A 109 -14.80 15.53 4.60
N GLU A 110 -14.34 16.26 3.59
CA GLU A 110 -14.73 17.66 3.39
C GLU A 110 -16.23 17.81 3.12
N LYS A 111 -16.83 16.93 2.32
CA LYS A 111 -18.28 16.90 2.11
C LYS A 111 -19.03 16.63 3.42
N LEU A 112 -18.58 15.67 4.22
CA LEU A 112 -19.20 15.35 5.51
C LEU A 112 -19.11 16.52 6.52
N ILE A 113 -17.98 17.20 6.57
CA ILE A 113 -17.80 18.38 7.45
C ILE A 113 -18.82 19.47 7.08
N LYS A 114 -18.99 19.75 5.78
CA LYS A 114 -19.96 20.73 5.28
C LYS A 114 -21.40 20.30 5.57
N SER A 115 -21.76 19.05 5.29
CA SER A 115 -23.14 18.58 5.47
C SER A 115 -23.57 18.47 6.93
N ASN A 116 -22.63 18.23 7.85
CA ASN A 116 -22.91 18.09 9.28
C ASN A 116 -22.68 19.40 10.08
N ASN A 117 -22.39 20.53 9.42
CA ASN A 117 -22.06 21.81 10.05
C ASN A 117 -20.96 21.70 11.13
N VAL A 118 -19.96 20.85 10.87
CA VAL A 118 -18.88 20.60 11.82
C VAL A 118 -17.80 21.69 11.65
N PRO A 119 -17.24 22.25 12.74
CA PRO A 119 -16.18 23.24 12.66
C PRO A 119 -14.94 22.78 11.88
N THR A 120 -14.36 23.70 11.08
CA THR A 120 -13.23 23.43 10.18
C THR A 120 -11.98 22.91 10.88
N TYR A 121 -11.76 23.22 12.17
CA TYR A 121 -10.61 22.69 12.91
C TYR A 121 -10.64 21.15 13.04
N ILE A 122 -11.83 20.54 12.99
CA ILE A 122 -12.01 19.08 13.02
C ILE A 122 -11.55 18.44 11.71
N LYS A 123 -11.64 19.16 10.58
CA LYS A 123 -11.21 18.70 9.25
C LYS A 123 -9.76 18.22 9.28
N ARG A 124 -8.82 19.11 9.67
CA ARG A 124 -7.38 18.81 9.68
C ARG A 124 -7.07 17.60 10.57
N LYS A 125 -7.71 17.52 11.74
CA LYS A 125 -7.54 16.40 12.68
C LYS A 125 -8.01 15.07 12.09
N CYS A 126 -9.14 15.06 11.39
CA CYS A 126 -9.67 13.84 10.77
C CYS A 126 -8.84 13.41 9.57
N MET A 127 -8.50 14.34 8.67
CA MET A 127 -7.65 14.07 7.50
C MET A 127 -6.28 13.52 7.91
N ALA A 128 -5.61 14.16 8.88
CA ALA A 128 -4.31 13.69 9.35
C ALA A 128 -4.38 12.27 9.93
N LYS A 129 -5.43 11.98 10.72
CA LYS A 129 -5.63 10.65 11.30
C LYS A 129 -5.90 9.59 10.22
N VAL A 130 -6.78 9.88 9.27
CA VAL A 130 -7.13 8.96 8.19
C VAL A 130 -5.93 8.69 7.31
N ASN A 131 -5.24 9.73 6.82
CA ASN A 131 -4.05 9.57 6.00
C ASN A 131 -2.97 8.75 6.73
N PHE A 132 -2.72 9.00 8.01
CA PHE A 132 -1.76 8.22 8.78
C PHE A 132 -2.11 6.73 8.82
N HIS A 133 -3.36 6.39 9.14
CA HIS A 133 -3.74 4.98 9.23
C HIS A 133 -3.84 4.31 7.87
N MET A 134 -4.41 4.97 6.87
CA MET A 134 -4.45 4.48 5.48
C MET A 134 -3.06 4.19 4.93
N THR A 135 -2.12 5.11 5.12
CA THR A 135 -0.73 4.90 4.70
C THR A 135 -0.11 3.71 5.43
N ASN A 136 -0.38 3.51 6.72
CA ASN A 136 0.08 2.30 7.43
C ASN A 136 -0.54 1.02 6.87
N ASP A 137 -1.86 1.01 6.62
CA ASP A 137 -2.56 -0.14 6.04
C ASP A 137 -1.98 -0.52 4.66
N TYR A 138 -1.63 0.50 3.86
CA TYR A 138 -0.96 0.32 2.57
C TYR A 138 0.44 -0.27 2.73
N LEU A 139 1.27 0.26 3.63
CA LEU A 139 2.64 -0.23 3.85
C LEU A 139 2.64 -1.69 4.32
N ASP A 140 1.72 -2.05 5.22
CA ASP A 140 1.57 -3.43 5.69
C ASP A 140 1.12 -4.37 4.54
N LEU A 141 0.30 -3.88 3.60
CA LEU A 141 -0.08 -4.62 2.41
C LEU A 141 1.06 -4.76 1.41
N GLU A 142 1.77 -3.67 1.14
CA GLU A 142 2.93 -3.62 0.24
C GLU A 142 4.00 -4.61 0.71
N GLU A 143 4.29 -4.63 2.02
CA GLU A 143 5.24 -5.58 2.63
C GLU A 143 4.86 -7.03 2.35
N ARG A 144 3.60 -7.43 2.58
CA ARG A 144 3.12 -8.80 2.34
C ARG A 144 3.22 -9.18 0.87
N ILE A 145 2.85 -8.27 -0.03
CA ILE A 145 2.90 -8.53 -1.47
C ILE A 145 4.34 -8.64 -1.96
N LEU A 146 5.26 -7.82 -1.44
CA LEU A 146 6.68 -7.92 -1.72
C LEU A 146 7.27 -9.24 -1.24
N GLN A 147 6.93 -9.69 -0.02
CA GLN A 147 7.39 -10.99 0.49
C GLN A 147 6.94 -12.16 -0.40
N ASN A 148 5.69 -12.15 -0.85
CA ASN A 148 5.18 -13.16 -1.78
C ASN A 148 5.92 -13.12 -3.13
N PHE A 149 6.18 -11.93 -3.64
CA PHE A 149 6.91 -11.75 -4.89
C PHE A 149 8.37 -12.19 -4.79
N TYR A 150 9.07 -11.88 -3.70
CA TYR A 150 10.45 -12.34 -3.50
C TYR A 150 10.54 -13.85 -3.34
N THR A 151 9.57 -14.45 -2.65
CA THR A 151 9.46 -15.91 -2.56
C THR A 151 9.27 -16.54 -3.95
N MET A 152 8.53 -15.86 -4.84
CA MET A 152 8.37 -16.28 -6.23
C MET A 152 9.68 -16.14 -7.02
N LEU A 153 10.38 -15.01 -6.90
CA LEU A 153 11.66 -14.79 -7.58
C LEU A 153 12.73 -15.81 -7.18
N TYR A 154 12.74 -16.25 -5.92
CA TYR A 154 13.67 -17.28 -5.45
C TYR A 154 13.54 -18.61 -6.21
N ARG A 155 12.38 -18.88 -6.84
CA ARG A 155 12.14 -20.10 -7.61
C ARG A 155 12.77 -20.10 -9.00
N GLY A 156 13.29 -18.96 -9.46
CA GLY A 156 13.98 -18.86 -10.75
C GLY A 156 13.09 -18.36 -11.90
N SER A 157 13.49 -18.71 -13.13
CA SER A 157 12.71 -18.44 -14.33
C SER A 157 11.36 -19.17 -14.29
N MET A 158 10.37 -18.61 -14.97
CA MET A 158 8.99 -19.11 -14.94
C MET A 158 8.35 -18.97 -16.31
N SER A 159 7.41 -19.86 -16.63
CA SER A 159 6.62 -19.73 -17.85
C SER A 159 5.80 -18.43 -17.86
N LYS A 160 5.68 -17.84 -19.05
CA LYS A 160 4.89 -16.63 -19.30
C LYS A 160 3.47 -16.74 -18.78
N SER A 161 2.80 -17.86 -19.03
CA SER A 161 1.42 -18.09 -18.60
C SER A 161 1.30 -18.01 -17.07
N LYS A 162 2.24 -18.63 -16.35
CA LYS A 162 2.25 -18.62 -14.90
C LYS A 162 2.60 -17.24 -14.34
N PHE A 163 3.55 -16.54 -14.95
CA PHE A 163 3.91 -15.18 -14.54
C PHE A 163 2.74 -14.20 -14.74
N ILE A 164 2.07 -14.23 -15.90
CA ILE A 164 0.89 -13.40 -16.18
C ILE A 164 -0.22 -13.68 -15.18
N GLN A 165 -0.49 -14.97 -14.88
CA GLN A 165 -1.48 -15.35 -13.87
C GLN A 165 -1.16 -14.67 -12.52
N LEU A 166 0.10 -14.76 -12.07
CA LEU A 166 0.51 -14.19 -10.78
C LEU A 166 0.40 -12.66 -10.76
N ILE A 167 0.76 -11.97 -11.85
CA ILE A 167 0.60 -10.52 -11.95
C ILE A 167 -0.88 -10.13 -11.85
N ASN A 168 -1.77 -10.85 -12.52
CA ASN A 168 -3.21 -10.58 -12.46
C ASN A 168 -3.78 -10.85 -11.06
N GLU A 169 -3.40 -11.96 -10.42
CA GLU A 169 -3.77 -12.25 -9.03
C GLU A 169 -3.32 -11.14 -8.07
N GLN A 170 -2.11 -10.59 -8.25
CA GLN A 170 -1.65 -9.46 -7.44
C GLN A 170 -2.45 -8.18 -7.71
N ARG A 171 -2.75 -7.88 -8.98
CA ARG A 171 -3.59 -6.72 -9.35
C ARG A 171 -4.97 -6.82 -8.70
N ASP A 172 -5.60 -7.99 -8.74
CA ASP A 172 -6.90 -8.24 -8.12
C ASP A 172 -6.84 -8.12 -6.60
N ASN A 173 -5.78 -8.63 -5.96
CA ASN A 173 -5.58 -8.46 -4.52
C ASN A 173 -5.46 -6.97 -4.14
N TRP A 174 -4.60 -6.21 -4.82
CA TRP A 174 -4.48 -4.77 -4.61
C TRP A 174 -5.82 -4.03 -4.79
N LEU A 175 -6.57 -4.37 -5.84
CA LEU A 175 -7.88 -3.79 -6.10
C LEU A 175 -8.89 -4.07 -4.98
N ASN A 176 -8.99 -5.33 -4.55
CA ASN A 176 -9.91 -5.74 -3.50
C ASN A 176 -9.57 -5.07 -2.17
N GLN A 177 -8.29 -5.02 -1.81
CA GLN A 177 -7.84 -4.35 -0.60
C GLN A 177 -8.13 -2.85 -0.63
N ARG A 178 -7.87 -2.16 -1.74
CA ARG A 178 -8.25 -0.75 -1.89
C ARG A 178 -9.76 -0.54 -1.72
N ARG A 179 -10.60 -1.38 -2.34
CA ARG A 179 -12.05 -1.28 -2.19
C ARG A 179 -12.50 -1.43 -0.74
N GLN A 180 -11.95 -2.42 -0.03
CA GLN A 180 -12.26 -2.65 1.38
C GLN A 180 -11.82 -1.48 2.26
N LEU A 181 -10.59 -0.99 2.09
CA LEU A 181 -10.09 0.18 2.82
C LEU A 181 -10.96 1.41 2.54
N ASN A 182 -11.35 1.65 1.29
CA ASN A 182 -12.22 2.76 0.93
C ASN A 182 -13.57 2.71 1.66
N ILE A 183 -14.22 1.54 1.66
CA ILE A 183 -15.51 1.35 2.34
C ILE A 183 -15.35 1.55 3.85
N MET A 184 -14.37 0.88 4.45
CA MET A 184 -14.10 0.95 5.89
C MET A 184 -13.84 2.39 6.35
N TRP A 185 -12.98 3.12 5.64
CA TRP A 185 -12.63 4.49 6.01
C TRP A 185 -13.79 5.48 5.82
N LYS A 186 -14.61 5.31 4.78
CA LYS A 186 -15.83 6.11 4.61
C LYS A 186 -16.80 5.90 5.78
N ASP A 187 -17.07 4.66 6.13
CA ASP A 187 -17.97 4.32 7.24
C ASP A 187 -17.44 4.82 8.60
N ILE A 188 -16.14 4.65 8.88
CA ILE A 188 -15.50 5.21 10.08
C ILE A 188 -15.66 6.74 10.12
N MET A 189 -15.49 7.42 8.97
CA MET A 189 -15.65 8.87 8.91
C MET A 189 -17.10 9.31 9.09
N GLU A 190 -18.06 8.65 8.48
CA GLU A 190 -19.49 8.95 8.65
C GLU A 190 -19.91 8.86 10.11
N ARG A 191 -19.61 7.75 10.78
CA ARG A 191 -19.90 7.57 12.21
C ARG A 191 -19.22 8.63 13.07
N ARG A 192 -17.98 8.96 12.75
CA ARG A 192 -17.22 9.99 13.48
C ARG A 192 -17.79 11.40 13.27
N MET A 193 -18.29 11.72 12.08
CA MET A 193 -18.90 13.02 11.80
C MET A 193 -20.26 13.15 12.48
N LYS A 194 -21.11 12.12 12.44
CA LYS A 194 -22.34 12.04 13.25
C LYS A 194 -22.05 12.27 14.72
N TRP A 195 -21.01 11.61 15.26
CA TRP A 195 -20.60 11.80 16.65
C TRP A 195 -20.15 13.23 16.97
N TYR A 196 -19.36 13.86 16.10
CA TYR A 196 -18.98 15.27 16.32
C TYR A 196 -20.19 16.20 16.25
N ALA A 197 -21.07 16.03 15.27
CA ALA A 197 -22.28 16.83 15.12
C ALA A 197 -23.18 16.70 16.36
N PHE A 198 -23.42 15.46 16.82
CA PHE A 198 -24.13 15.21 18.06
C PHE A 198 -23.43 15.89 19.22
N ARG A 199 -22.14 15.62 19.46
CA ARG A 199 -21.38 16.16 20.61
C ARG A 199 -21.42 17.68 20.70
N LEU A 200 -21.38 18.39 19.56
CA LEU A 200 -21.34 19.85 19.50
C LEU A 200 -22.71 20.51 19.74
N LYS A 201 -23.81 19.76 19.72
CA LYS A 201 -25.13 20.26 20.11
C LYS A 201 -25.11 20.68 21.59
N LYS A 202 -25.51 21.93 21.91
CA LYS A 202 -25.43 22.48 23.27
C LYS A 202 -26.38 21.78 24.24
N ASP A 203 -27.66 21.71 23.87
CA ASP A 203 -28.72 21.18 24.73
C ASP A 203 -29.21 19.84 24.18
N LYS A 204 -28.80 18.76 24.84
CA LYS A 204 -29.17 17.39 24.48
C LYS A 204 -30.07 16.80 25.54
N THR A 205 -31.20 16.22 25.14
CA THR A 205 -32.07 15.50 26.09
C THR A 205 -31.53 14.09 26.35
N ILE A 206 -31.96 13.46 27.46
CA ILE A 206 -31.64 12.06 27.75
C ILE A 206 -32.15 11.15 26.61
N PHE A 207 -33.32 11.47 26.04
CA PHE A 207 -33.89 10.75 24.90
C PHE A 207 -33.01 10.84 23.64
N GLU A 208 -32.39 12.00 23.39
CA GLU A 208 -31.46 12.18 22.27
C GLU A 208 -30.15 11.39 22.47
N TRP A 209 -29.68 11.25 23.72
CA TRP A 209 -28.57 10.36 24.04
C TRP A 209 -28.92 8.90 23.80
N ILE A 210 -30.09 8.45 24.27
CA ILE A 210 -30.54 7.07 24.05
C ILE A 210 -30.65 6.81 22.54
N THR A 211 -31.36 7.68 21.81
CA THR A 211 -31.52 7.57 20.35
C THR A 211 -30.19 7.52 19.61
N PHE A 212 -29.22 8.38 19.97
CA PHE A 212 -27.90 8.39 19.33
C PHE A 212 -27.09 7.11 19.62
N LEU A 213 -27.16 6.58 20.84
CA LEU A 213 -26.45 5.36 21.23
C LEU A 213 -27.07 4.08 20.66
N THR A 214 -28.34 4.12 20.25
CA THR A 214 -29.06 3.02 19.62
C THR A 214 -29.05 3.06 18.09
N MET A 215 -28.39 4.05 17.47
CA MET A 215 -28.16 4.06 16.02
C MET A 215 -26.96 3.17 15.68
N ASP A 216 -27.21 2.08 14.95
CA ASP A 216 -26.18 1.16 14.41
C ASP A 216 -25.21 1.85 13.43
#